data_AF-A0A2E1FNH2-F1
#
_entry.id   AF-A0A2E1FNH2-F1
#
_cell.length_a   1.000
_cell.length_b   1.000
_cell.length_c   1.000
_cell.angle_alpha   90.00
_cell.angle_beta   90.00
_cell.angle_gamma   90.00
#
_symmetry.space_group_name_H-M   'P 1'
#
loop_
_entity.id
_entity.type
_entity.pdbx_description
1 polymer ?
#
loop_
_entity_poly.entity_id
_entity_poly.type
_entity_poly.pdbx_seq_one_letter_code
_entity_poly.pdbx_strand_id
1 'polypeptide(L)'
;MGINDNMKSIHALYFCLIALLVGLYETSCFAQNPGYTVITTSTEAAPGVIVMAPVQSANQIYLCAFDEDAELVFNSHSPVRGFIFEPWGDDEFVFYNYSIRKWVTVDHNLTPTDTLGLSIIPETDYHDVHRFEDGSYLFVVNEYVIMDLSSFGGYEDAEVIQPRMIHMDVEENILREWHALEHIPVTASENLIYQLVDYLHWNAFDIDSQGGLLMSFRNISTVARLNPTDWTIDWRLGAYGNNFQIDDPEWGSFLKQHDVNDMGGNRILLFDNNISSGNQPGYSRVVEYELDTIAMTATRVWSYSHPNEIYSPAQGSVERLENGNTLIAWGNANAGQGAGTLVTEINSQGEIVWEIQLGEYFTVYRARKIPLSDIAGCRDPNALNYDNGVLVEDGSCYYGVDEDGDGMSDSEGDCDDTDASIYLGAPEIPNDGVDQNCDGSDFIFIPDCNNSEAINFNPEATVDDGSCLFLIELRVDMFAHGGAASLLTELGVISGVHVSFGVYKFEVQAAEGPFVYRYIDEYSVQEFNERSINISNPMSIDVVCFNSLESCSGCSNPEFTEFNPYAVSDGLMCQTDALMGCTYQEALNFDSTANLDDGTCSFAEVCDDNCPGDFNLDGTIGTDDLLIFLMEWGTICF
;
A
#
# COMPACT_ATOMS: atom_id res chain seq x y z
N MET A 1 -91.63 -16.76 23.87
CA MET A 1 -91.57 -17.13 22.44
C MET A 1 -90.21 -16.62 21.96
N GLY A 2 -89.09 -17.37 22.05
CA GLY A 2 -88.76 -18.59 21.30
C GLY A 2 -88.38 -18.20 19.85
N ILE A 3 -87.26 -18.54 19.21
CA ILE A 3 -86.32 -19.69 19.33
C ILE A 3 -85.02 -19.37 18.53
N ASN A 4 -83.88 -19.94 18.98
CA ASN A 4 -82.59 -20.27 18.32
C ASN A 4 -81.55 -19.21 17.87
N ASP A 5 -80.48 -19.15 18.67
CA ASP A 5 -79.09 -18.94 18.25
C ASP A 5 -78.50 -20.22 17.65
N ASN A 6 -77.83 -20.12 16.50
CA ASN A 6 -76.72 -21.02 16.15
C ASN A 6 -75.86 -20.48 15.01
N MET A 7 -74.56 -20.74 15.14
CA MET A 7 -73.50 -20.70 14.13
C MET A 7 -72.91 -19.34 13.74
N LYS A 8 -71.89 -18.95 14.51
CA LYS A 8 -70.72 -18.21 14.02
C LYS A 8 -70.00 -19.04 12.96
N SER A 9 -70.12 -18.65 11.70
CA SER A 9 -69.16 -18.93 10.63
C SER A 9 -69.34 -17.86 9.56
N ILE A 10 -68.28 -17.57 8.81
CA ILE A 10 -68.13 -16.45 7.85
C ILE A 10 -67.65 -15.15 8.52
N HIS A 11 -66.42 -15.18 9.03
CA HIS A 11 -65.41 -14.08 8.92
C HIS A 11 -63.97 -14.67 8.90
N ALA A 12 -63.83 -15.95 8.52
CA ALA A 12 -62.55 -16.65 8.37
C ALA A 12 -62.42 -17.12 6.91
N LEU A 13 -62.06 -16.21 6.00
CA LEU A 13 -61.73 -16.59 4.62
C LEU A 13 -60.91 -15.56 3.83
N TYR A 14 -60.30 -14.56 4.47
CA TYR A 14 -59.40 -13.60 3.79
C TYR A 14 -58.05 -13.39 4.48
N PHE A 15 -57.64 -14.31 5.37
CA PHE A 15 -56.33 -14.27 6.05
C PHE A 15 -55.55 -15.59 6.00
N CYS A 16 -55.89 -16.51 5.09
CA CYS A 16 -55.20 -17.79 4.94
C CYS A 16 -54.64 -18.05 3.53
N LEU A 17 -54.46 -17.02 2.70
CA LEU A 17 -53.89 -17.19 1.34
C LEU A 17 -52.73 -16.24 0.99
N ILE A 18 -52.04 -15.71 2.01
CA ILE A 18 -50.70 -15.09 1.88
C ILE A 18 -49.72 -15.77 2.87
N ALA A 19 -50.00 -17.02 3.27
CA ALA A 19 -49.10 -17.84 4.07
C ALA A 19 -48.48 -19.00 3.25
N LEU A 20 -48.62 -18.95 1.92
CA LEU A 20 -48.18 -20.02 1.00
C LEU A 20 -47.29 -19.51 -0.14
N LEU A 21 -46.82 -18.25 -0.10
CA LEU A 21 -45.98 -17.67 -1.16
C LEU A 21 -44.90 -16.67 -0.68
N VAL A 22 -44.61 -16.62 0.61
CA VAL A 22 -43.34 -16.04 1.13
C VAL A 22 -42.68 -17.08 2.01
N GLY A 23 -42.28 -18.17 1.36
CA GLY A 23 -41.20 -19.02 1.86
C GLY A 23 -39.90 -18.37 1.44
N LEU A 24 -39.41 -17.41 2.23
CA LEU A 24 -38.05 -16.91 2.18
C LEU A 24 -37.58 -16.74 3.62
N TYR A 25 -36.87 -17.78 4.07
CA TYR A 25 -35.78 -17.75 5.05
C TYR A 25 -35.88 -16.73 6.20
N GLU A 26 -36.61 -17.10 7.25
CA GLU A 26 -36.10 -16.92 8.61
C GLU A 26 -35.72 -18.30 9.15
N THR A 27 -34.52 -18.75 8.78
CA THR A 27 -33.80 -19.71 9.60
C THR A 27 -33.07 -18.92 10.69
N SER A 28 -33.80 -18.39 11.67
CA SER A 28 -33.22 -18.21 13.01
C SER A 28 -33.09 -19.62 13.60
N CYS A 29 -32.09 -20.37 13.11
CA CYS A 29 -31.62 -21.57 13.78
C CYS A 29 -31.25 -21.14 15.20
N PHE A 30 -31.79 -21.80 16.22
CA PHE A 30 -31.49 -21.53 17.63
C PHE A 30 -29.99 -21.24 17.82
N ALA A 31 -29.62 -19.98 18.07
CA ALA A 31 -28.31 -19.67 18.60
C ALA A 31 -28.22 -20.39 19.95
N GLN A 32 -27.42 -21.45 20.01
CA GLN A 32 -27.13 -22.12 21.27
C GLN A 32 -26.16 -21.20 22.00
N ASN A 33 -26.66 -20.38 22.92
CA ASN A 33 -25.77 -19.63 23.81
C ASN A 33 -25.13 -20.62 24.79
N PRO A 34 -23.87 -20.43 25.22
CA PRO A 34 -23.37 -21.17 26.37
C PRO A 34 -24.24 -20.83 27.58
N GLY A 35 -24.59 -21.83 28.38
CA GLY A 35 -25.23 -21.55 29.67
C GLY A 35 -24.25 -20.83 30.58
N TYR A 36 -24.69 -19.80 31.28
CA TYR A 36 -23.91 -19.11 32.31
C TYR A 36 -24.82 -18.49 33.36
N THR A 37 -24.22 -18.05 34.47
CA THR A 37 -24.89 -17.32 35.54
C THR A 37 -23.99 -16.18 35.98
N VAL A 38 -24.55 -14.98 36.04
CA VAL A 38 -23.88 -13.80 36.59
C VAL A 38 -23.86 -13.92 38.11
N ILE A 39 -22.67 -13.88 38.69
CA ILE A 39 -22.45 -13.95 40.15
C ILE A 39 -22.32 -12.54 40.72
N THR A 40 -21.51 -11.69 40.09
CA THR A 40 -21.22 -10.32 40.53
C THR A 40 -21.02 -9.40 39.34
N THR A 41 -21.55 -8.18 39.42
CA THR A 41 -21.20 -7.04 38.54
C THR A 41 -21.16 -5.76 39.37
N SER A 42 -20.30 -4.83 38.97
CA SER A 42 -20.07 -3.55 39.65
C SER A 42 -19.53 -2.52 38.66
N THR A 43 -19.81 -1.24 38.92
CA THR A 43 -19.27 -0.11 38.14
C THR A 43 -17.75 0.05 38.27
N GLU A 44 -17.11 -0.73 39.16
CA GLU A 44 -15.65 -0.80 39.30
C GLU A 44 -14.99 -1.78 38.32
N ALA A 45 -15.77 -2.58 37.57
CA ALA A 45 -15.24 -3.38 36.49
C ALA A 45 -14.62 -2.47 35.41
N ALA A 46 -13.52 -2.89 34.83
CA ALA A 46 -12.87 -2.16 33.75
C ALA A 46 -13.84 -2.03 32.56
N PRO A 47 -13.93 -0.86 31.90
CA PRO A 47 -14.69 -0.73 30.67
C PRO A 47 -14.10 -1.63 29.57
N GLY A 48 -14.96 -2.24 28.75
CA GLY A 48 -14.55 -3.07 27.62
C GLY A 48 -15.17 -4.47 27.65
N VAL A 49 -14.76 -5.32 26.71
CA VAL A 49 -15.39 -6.61 26.48
C VAL A 49 -14.43 -7.75 26.81
N ILE A 50 -14.89 -8.71 27.61
CA ILE A 50 -14.14 -9.93 27.92
C ILE A 50 -14.42 -10.96 26.83
N VAL A 51 -13.40 -11.26 26.04
CA VAL A 51 -13.42 -12.32 25.01
C VAL A 51 -12.85 -13.62 25.57
N MET A 52 -13.50 -14.71 25.21
CA MET A 52 -13.06 -16.06 25.58
C MET A 52 -13.70 -17.12 24.69
N ALA A 53 -13.18 -18.33 24.79
CA ALA A 53 -13.74 -19.47 24.09
C ALA A 53 -14.14 -20.61 25.04
N PRO A 54 -15.39 -20.61 25.57
CA PRO A 54 -15.89 -21.69 26.41
C PRO A 54 -15.99 -23.02 25.67
N VAL A 55 -15.40 -24.07 26.23
CA VAL A 55 -15.41 -25.44 25.69
C VAL A 55 -16.14 -26.36 26.67
N GLN A 56 -17.23 -26.98 26.23
CA GLN A 56 -17.92 -28.04 26.98
C GLN A 56 -17.60 -29.43 26.42
N SER A 57 -17.42 -29.53 25.11
CA SER A 57 -16.99 -30.74 24.40
C SER A 57 -16.44 -30.38 23.03
N ALA A 58 -15.87 -31.34 22.30
CA ALA A 58 -15.37 -31.11 20.94
C ALA A 58 -16.41 -30.51 19.98
N ASN A 59 -17.71 -30.75 20.23
CA ASN A 59 -18.81 -30.24 19.40
C ASN A 59 -19.51 -29.01 20.02
N GLN A 60 -19.12 -28.59 21.22
CA GLN A 60 -19.71 -27.48 21.95
C GLN A 60 -18.59 -26.55 22.39
N ILE A 61 -18.20 -25.71 21.44
CA ILE A 61 -17.21 -24.66 21.59
C ILE A 61 -17.88 -23.37 21.13
N TYR A 62 -17.73 -22.32 21.91
CA TYR A 62 -18.34 -21.02 21.62
C TYR A 62 -17.24 -19.97 21.60
N LEU A 63 -17.27 -19.07 20.63
CA LEU A 63 -16.56 -17.79 20.72
C LEU A 63 -17.52 -16.83 21.40
N CYS A 64 -17.11 -16.17 22.48
CA CYS A 64 -17.98 -15.32 23.28
C CYS A 64 -17.31 -14.02 23.65
N ALA A 65 -18.14 -12.98 23.77
CA ALA A 65 -17.75 -11.69 24.26
C ALA A 65 -18.81 -11.18 25.25
N PHE A 66 -18.37 -10.77 26.44
CA PHE A 66 -19.23 -10.28 27.52
C PHE A 66 -18.86 -8.85 27.89
N ASP A 67 -19.85 -7.99 28.12
CA ASP A 67 -19.63 -6.62 28.57
C ASP A 67 -19.44 -6.50 30.10
N GLU A 68 -19.29 -5.27 30.58
CA GLU A 68 -19.13 -4.93 32.00
C GLU A 68 -20.35 -5.26 32.87
N ASP A 69 -21.53 -5.41 32.27
CA ASP A 69 -22.77 -5.86 32.94
C ASP A 69 -22.91 -7.39 32.91
N ALA A 70 -21.88 -8.10 32.42
CA ALA A 70 -21.84 -9.53 32.22
C ALA A 70 -22.93 -10.06 31.27
N GLU A 71 -23.40 -9.19 30.36
CA GLU A 71 -24.32 -9.56 29.30
C GLU A 71 -23.53 -10.07 28.10
N LEU A 72 -24.09 -11.10 27.45
CA LEU A 72 -23.48 -11.73 26.28
C LEU A 72 -23.75 -10.87 25.04
N VAL A 73 -22.81 -9.99 24.70
CA VAL A 73 -22.92 -9.07 23.56
C VAL A 73 -22.59 -9.74 22.22
N PHE A 74 -21.80 -10.81 22.24
CA PHE A 74 -21.48 -11.60 21.07
C PHE A 74 -21.34 -13.08 21.41
N ASN A 75 -21.89 -13.94 20.55
CA ASN A 75 -21.55 -15.34 20.56
C ASN A 75 -21.63 -16.00 19.20
N SER A 76 -20.80 -17.02 19.00
CA SER A 76 -20.87 -17.91 17.85
C SER A 76 -20.58 -19.34 18.29
N HIS A 77 -21.55 -20.24 18.07
CA HIS A 77 -21.34 -21.67 18.24
C HIS A 77 -20.48 -22.19 17.09
N SER A 78 -19.26 -22.62 17.41
CA SER A 78 -18.24 -22.98 16.42
C SER A 78 -17.72 -24.38 16.74
N PRO A 79 -18.47 -25.46 16.39
CA PRO A 79 -18.03 -26.83 16.66
C PRO A 79 -16.60 -27.05 16.15
N VAL A 80 -15.73 -27.62 17.00
CA VAL A 80 -14.35 -27.96 16.65
C VAL A 80 -13.49 -26.71 16.31
N ARG A 81 -13.92 -25.51 16.69
CA ARG A 81 -13.25 -24.22 16.37
C ARG A 81 -13.34 -23.27 17.57
N GLY A 82 -12.20 -22.82 18.11
CA GLY A 82 -12.19 -21.83 19.20
C GLY A 82 -11.67 -22.37 20.53
N PHE A 83 -10.41 -22.79 20.62
CA PHE A 83 -9.80 -23.05 21.93
C PHE A 83 -9.31 -21.77 22.63
N ILE A 84 -8.79 -20.86 21.81
CA ILE A 84 -8.41 -19.49 22.16
C ILE A 84 -9.20 -18.57 21.25
N PHE A 85 -9.55 -17.39 21.75
CA PHE A 85 -10.15 -16.31 21.00
C PHE A 85 -9.59 -14.99 21.52
N GLU A 86 -8.74 -14.37 20.73
CA GLU A 86 -8.01 -13.16 21.13
C GLU A 86 -7.80 -12.22 19.94
N PRO A 87 -7.59 -10.92 20.18
CA PRO A 87 -7.24 -9.97 19.13
C PRO A 87 -5.94 -10.34 18.41
N TRP A 88 -5.86 -10.03 17.12
CA TRP A 88 -4.71 -10.30 16.24
C TRP A 88 -4.22 -9.03 15.51
N GLY A 89 -5.12 -8.09 15.27
CA GLY A 89 -4.85 -6.77 14.69
C GLY A 89 -6.06 -5.85 14.87
N ASP A 90 -6.01 -4.66 14.26
CA ASP A 90 -7.01 -3.58 14.44
C ASP A 90 -8.46 -4.02 14.13
N ASP A 91 -8.65 -5.11 13.38
CA ASP A 91 -9.96 -5.66 13.00
C ASP A 91 -10.01 -7.19 12.91
N GLU A 92 -9.02 -7.85 13.49
CA GLU A 92 -8.85 -9.30 13.36
C GLU A 92 -8.77 -9.99 14.71
N PHE A 93 -9.31 -11.20 14.75
CA PHE A 93 -9.16 -12.13 15.86
C PHE A 93 -8.46 -13.38 15.38
N VAL A 94 -7.83 -14.10 16.31
CA VAL A 94 -7.25 -15.42 16.03
C VAL A 94 -7.89 -16.47 16.91
N PHE A 95 -8.11 -17.67 16.34
CA PHE A 95 -8.49 -18.84 17.11
C PHE A 95 -7.87 -20.12 16.56
N TYR A 96 -7.77 -21.13 17.42
CA TYR A 96 -7.36 -22.46 17.00
C TYR A 96 -8.53 -23.30 16.47
N ASN A 97 -8.39 -23.82 15.26
CA ASN A 97 -9.35 -24.69 14.59
C ASN A 97 -8.93 -26.16 14.69
N TYR A 98 -9.58 -26.93 15.56
CA TYR A 98 -9.29 -28.35 15.77
C TYR A 98 -9.58 -29.24 14.55
N SER A 99 -10.42 -28.80 13.60
CA SER A 99 -10.79 -29.64 12.45
C SER A 99 -9.63 -29.77 11.47
N ILE A 100 -8.90 -28.68 11.29
CA ILE A 100 -7.73 -28.60 10.41
C ILE A 100 -6.42 -28.54 11.20
N ARG A 101 -6.48 -28.44 12.53
CA ARG A 101 -5.35 -28.38 13.48
C ARG A 101 -4.40 -27.20 13.23
N LYS A 102 -5.01 -26.04 13.00
CA LYS A 102 -4.36 -24.78 12.61
C LYS A 102 -4.92 -23.57 13.33
N TRP A 103 -4.10 -22.55 13.46
CA TRP A 103 -4.52 -21.19 13.78
C TRP A 103 -5.17 -20.54 12.56
N VAL A 104 -6.30 -19.88 12.80
CA VAL A 104 -7.11 -19.19 11.78
C VAL A 104 -7.36 -17.78 12.27
N THR A 105 -7.04 -16.80 11.43
CA THR A 105 -7.39 -15.41 11.66
C THR A 105 -8.75 -15.13 11.02
N VAL A 106 -9.54 -14.27 11.64
CA VAL A 106 -10.86 -13.89 11.18
C VAL A 106 -11.11 -12.41 11.36
N ASP A 107 -11.97 -11.84 10.52
CA ASP A 107 -12.51 -10.50 10.71
C ASP A 107 -13.56 -10.45 11.86
N HIS A 108 -14.09 -9.27 12.16
CA HIS A 108 -15.16 -9.07 13.15
C HIS A 108 -16.47 -9.83 12.84
N ASN A 109 -16.67 -10.33 11.61
CA ASN A 109 -17.80 -11.18 11.21
C ASN A 109 -17.49 -12.68 11.33
N LEU A 110 -16.33 -13.04 11.88
CA LEU A 110 -15.78 -14.41 11.91
C LEU A 110 -15.52 -15.01 10.53
N THR A 111 -15.35 -14.19 9.49
CA THR A 111 -14.94 -14.64 8.17
C THR A 111 -13.44 -14.94 8.22
N PRO A 112 -12.99 -16.16 7.86
CA PRO A 112 -11.57 -16.48 7.76
C PRO A 112 -10.84 -15.52 6.82
N THR A 113 -9.82 -14.83 7.33
CA THR A 113 -8.93 -13.96 6.57
C THR A 113 -7.65 -14.70 6.18
N ASP A 114 -7.11 -15.55 7.07
CA ASP A 114 -5.92 -16.36 6.82
C ASP A 114 -5.89 -17.68 7.64
N THR A 115 -4.96 -18.58 7.31
CA THR A 115 -4.66 -19.81 8.05
C THR A 115 -3.16 -19.99 8.18
N LEU A 116 -2.66 -19.89 9.40
CA LEU A 116 -1.22 -19.75 9.65
C LEU A 116 -0.43 -21.07 9.44
N GLY A 117 0.72 -20.96 8.75
CA GLY A 117 1.68 -22.04 8.51
C GLY A 117 1.15 -23.15 7.60
N LEU A 118 0.27 -22.84 6.65
CA LEU A 118 -0.43 -23.79 5.80
C LEU A 118 0.52 -24.58 4.89
N SER A 119 1.58 -23.94 4.37
CA SER A 119 2.44 -24.53 3.33
C SER A 119 3.49 -25.53 3.84
N ILE A 120 3.89 -25.45 5.11
CA ILE A 120 5.07 -26.19 5.61
C ILE A 120 4.71 -27.24 6.67
N ILE A 121 3.63 -27.02 7.43
CA ILE A 121 3.40 -27.76 8.66
C ILE A 121 2.06 -28.51 8.58
N PRO A 122 2.01 -29.83 8.84
CA PRO A 122 0.75 -30.56 8.85
C PRO A 122 -0.20 -30.10 9.96
N GLU A 123 0.34 -29.88 11.15
CA GLU A 123 -0.43 -29.55 12.37
C GLU A 123 0.36 -28.59 13.24
N THR A 124 -0.32 -27.56 13.75
CA THR A 124 0.22 -26.66 14.79
C THR A 124 -0.28 -27.06 16.16
N ASP A 125 0.40 -26.67 17.22
CA ASP A 125 -0.12 -26.83 18.57
C ASP A 125 -1.05 -25.66 18.94
N TYR A 126 -2.02 -25.92 19.82
CA TYR A 126 -3.15 -25.05 20.12
C TYR A 126 -2.94 -24.12 21.32
N HIS A 127 -1.83 -24.22 22.03
CA HIS A 127 -1.68 -23.52 23.31
C HIS A 127 -1.42 -22.02 23.17
N ASP A 128 -0.67 -21.58 22.15
CA ASP A 128 -0.32 -20.17 21.99
C ASP A 128 0.13 -19.80 20.58
N VAL A 129 -0.06 -18.52 20.24
CA VAL A 129 0.37 -17.88 19.00
C VAL A 129 0.63 -16.40 19.25
N HIS A 130 1.57 -15.80 18.53
CA HIS A 130 1.87 -14.38 18.67
C HIS A 130 2.18 -13.73 17.33
N ARG A 131 1.72 -12.50 17.15
CA ARG A 131 1.99 -11.66 15.99
C ARG A 131 2.90 -10.51 16.40
N PHE A 132 3.93 -10.26 15.60
CA PHE A 132 4.80 -9.10 15.75
C PHE A 132 4.26 -7.90 14.95
N GLU A 133 4.73 -6.70 15.27
CA GLU A 133 4.34 -5.44 14.59
C GLU A 133 4.62 -5.46 13.08
N ASP A 134 5.67 -6.17 12.64
CA ASP A 134 6.01 -6.32 11.22
C ASP A 134 5.12 -7.35 10.48
N GLY A 135 4.13 -7.93 11.16
CA GLY A 135 3.21 -8.93 10.65
C GLY A 135 3.75 -10.36 10.69
N SER A 136 5.03 -10.56 10.99
CA SER A 136 5.59 -11.90 11.24
C SER A 136 4.93 -12.53 12.47
N TYR A 137 5.00 -13.85 12.60
CA TYR A 137 4.31 -14.55 13.68
C TYR A 137 5.09 -15.77 14.21
N LEU A 138 4.84 -16.08 15.47
CA LEU A 138 5.48 -17.13 16.25
C LEU A 138 4.43 -18.13 16.73
N PHE A 139 4.73 -19.41 16.59
CA PHE A 139 3.95 -20.49 17.20
C PHE A 139 4.87 -21.68 17.49
N VAL A 140 4.32 -22.67 18.19
CA VAL A 140 5.04 -23.90 18.51
C VAL A 140 4.30 -25.09 17.91
N VAL A 141 5.08 -26.11 17.55
CA VAL A 141 4.58 -27.41 17.07
C VAL A 141 5.16 -28.53 17.90
N ASN A 142 4.44 -29.65 17.94
CA ASN A 142 4.89 -30.87 18.61
C ASN A 142 5.58 -31.78 17.59
N GLU A 143 6.90 -31.85 17.67
CA GLU A 143 7.72 -32.76 16.89
C GLU A 143 7.94 -34.07 17.67
N TYR A 144 7.79 -35.22 17.02
CA TYR A 144 7.95 -36.53 17.66
C TYR A 144 9.34 -37.08 17.38
N VAL A 145 10.13 -37.27 18.43
CA VAL A 145 11.49 -37.80 18.35
C VAL A 145 11.54 -39.19 18.98
N ILE A 146 11.95 -40.20 18.21
CA ILE A 146 12.13 -41.56 18.74
C ILE A 146 13.41 -41.62 19.57
N MET A 147 13.29 -42.03 20.83
CA MET A 147 14.40 -42.12 21.79
C MET A 147 14.39 -43.44 22.55
N ASP A 148 15.58 -43.98 22.81
CA ASP A 148 15.76 -45.10 23.73
C ASP A 148 15.81 -44.57 25.18
N LEU A 149 14.73 -44.81 25.91
CA LEU A 149 14.57 -44.44 27.31
C LEU A 149 14.68 -45.65 28.26
N SER A 150 15.12 -46.81 27.76
CA SER A 150 15.24 -48.05 28.57
C SER A 150 16.16 -47.88 29.79
N SER A 151 17.21 -47.06 29.66
CA SER A 151 18.11 -46.72 30.78
C SER A 151 17.43 -45.95 31.93
N PHE A 152 16.26 -45.36 31.67
CA PHE A 152 15.43 -44.65 32.65
C PHE A 152 14.17 -45.46 33.06
N GLY A 153 14.09 -46.73 32.65
CA GLY A 153 12.93 -47.60 32.89
C GLY A 153 11.79 -47.45 31.88
N GLY A 154 12.00 -46.67 30.81
CA GLY A 154 11.06 -46.50 29.70
C GLY A 154 11.23 -47.49 28.56
N TYR A 155 10.68 -47.14 27.40
CA TYR A 155 10.72 -47.95 26.17
C TYR A 155 11.99 -47.66 25.35
N GLU A 156 12.46 -48.64 24.57
CA GLU A 156 13.61 -48.48 23.65
C GLU A 156 13.27 -47.63 22.42
N ASP A 157 11.98 -47.46 22.11
CA ASP A 157 11.44 -46.75 20.96
C ASP A 157 10.38 -45.72 21.37
N ALA A 158 10.57 -45.07 22.53
CA ALA A 158 9.64 -44.07 23.02
C ALA A 158 9.55 -42.87 22.07
N GLU A 159 8.32 -42.43 21.77
CA GLU A 159 8.02 -41.19 21.07
C GLU A 159 8.05 -40.04 22.07
N VAL A 160 9.08 -39.19 22.01
CA VAL A 160 9.20 -38.00 22.86
C VAL A 160 8.62 -36.81 22.10
N ILE A 161 7.68 -36.11 22.73
CA ILE A 161 7.12 -34.87 22.20
C ILE A 161 8.09 -33.73 22.50
N GLN A 162 8.73 -33.22 21.45
CA GLN A 162 9.58 -32.04 21.47
C GLN A 162 8.78 -30.81 21.02
N PRO A 163 8.64 -29.78 21.88
CA PRO A 163 8.26 -28.47 21.41
C PRO A 163 9.31 -27.93 20.43
N ARG A 164 8.87 -27.57 19.22
CA ARG A 164 9.65 -26.85 18.21
C ARG A 164 8.97 -25.51 17.97
N MET A 165 9.64 -24.44 18.34
CA MET A 165 9.14 -23.08 18.16
C MET A 165 9.63 -22.53 16.83
N ILE A 166 8.75 -21.86 16.09
CA ILE A 166 9.00 -21.42 14.71
C ILE A 166 8.52 -19.98 14.54
N HIS A 167 9.42 -19.10 14.14
CA HIS A 167 9.12 -17.72 13.74
C HIS A 167 9.09 -17.64 12.22
N MET A 168 7.99 -17.15 11.65
CA MET A 168 7.78 -17.03 10.21
C MET A 168 7.43 -15.60 9.80
N ASP A 169 7.82 -15.22 8.58
CA ASP A 169 7.29 -14.02 7.93
C ASP A 169 5.88 -14.24 7.35
N VAL A 170 5.29 -13.18 6.79
CA VAL A 170 3.94 -13.20 6.21
C VAL A 170 3.85 -14.07 4.94
N GLU A 171 4.97 -14.35 4.27
CA GLU A 171 5.06 -15.29 3.15
C GLU A 171 5.31 -16.75 3.59
N GLU A 172 5.26 -17.02 4.89
CA GLU A 172 5.51 -18.32 5.53
C GLU A 172 6.96 -18.83 5.38
N ASN A 173 7.95 -17.96 5.15
CA ASN A 173 9.35 -18.35 5.25
C ASN A 173 9.76 -18.46 6.71
N ILE A 174 10.45 -19.56 7.06
CA ILE A 174 11.01 -19.74 8.41
C ILE A 174 12.19 -18.78 8.59
N LEU A 175 12.03 -17.85 9.53
CA LEU A 175 13.08 -16.90 9.94
C LEU A 175 14.00 -17.51 11.01
N ARG A 176 13.42 -18.27 11.95
CA ARG A 176 14.16 -18.88 13.06
C ARG A 176 13.41 -20.06 13.67
N GLU A 177 14.17 -20.99 14.24
CA GLU A 177 13.66 -22.19 14.91
C GLU A 177 14.37 -22.43 16.25
N TRP A 178 13.63 -23.03 17.19
CA TRP A 178 14.16 -23.49 18.47
C TRP A 178 13.64 -24.89 18.78
N HIS A 179 14.56 -25.81 19.08
CA HIS A 179 14.23 -27.21 19.35
C HIS A 179 14.49 -27.55 20.80
N ALA A 180 13.44 -27.91 21.55
CA ALA A 180 13.57 -28.03 22.99
C ALA A 180 14.63 -29.03 23.49
N LEU A 181 14.83 -30.18 22.82
CA LEU A 181 15.82 -31.18 23.28
C LEU A 181 17.27 -30.71 23.13
N GLU A 182 17.54 -29.66 22.34
CA GLU A 182 18.88 -29.06 22.25
C GLU A 182 19.22 -28.22 23.50
N HIS A 183 18.20 -27.78 24.23
CA HIS A 183 18.34 -26.83 25.35
C HIS A 183 17.90 -27.39 26.70
N ILE A 184 16.95 -28.32 26.72
CA ILE A 184 16.43 -28.98 27.92
C ILE A 184 16.41 -30.48 27.66
N PRO A 185 17.21 -31.29 28.38
CA PRO A 185 17.28 -32.72 28.13
C PRO A 185 15.97 -33.41 28.53
N VAL A 186 15.66 -34.53 27.87
CA VAL A 186 14.48 -35.35 28.20
C VAL A 186 14.42 -35.77 29.68
N THR A 187 15.59 -35.89 30.32
CA THR A 187 15.75 -36.19 31.75
C THR A 187 15.26 -35.09 32.69
N ALA A 188 14.80 -33.95 32.16
CA ALA A 188 14.07 -32.96 32.91
C ALA A 188 12.70 -33.46 33.39
N SER A 189 12.07 -34.38 32.65
CA SER A 189 10.83 -35.02 33.08
C SER A 189 11.11 -36.14 34.07
N GLU A 190 10.29 -36.20 35.11
CA GLU A 190 10.32 -37.28 36.10
C GLU A 190 9.59 -38.54 35.64
N ASN A 191 8.83 -38.47 34.54
CA ASN A 191 8.01 -39.58 34.06
C ASN A 191 8.31 -39.91 32.60
N LEU A 192 9.20 -40.91 32.42
CA LEU A 192 9.72 -41.36 31.13
C LEU A 192 9.29 -42.79 30.77
N ILE A 193 8.36 -43.37 31.54
CA ILE A 193 8.01 -44.80 31.46
C ILE A 193 6.89 -45.12 30.45
N TYR A 194 6.48 -44.15 29.64
CA TYR A 194 5.41 -44.28 28.67
C TYR A 194 5.95 -44.41 27.24
N GLN A 195 5.16 -44.99 26.35
CA GLN A 195 5.49 -45.04 24.92
C GLN A 195 5.50 -43.64 24.31
N LEU A 196 4.54 -42.79 24.70
CA LEU A 196 4.48 -41.39 24.31
C LEU A 196 4.84 -40.53 25.53
N VAL A 197 5.91 -39.76 25.42
CA VAL A 197 6.49 -38.98 26.52
C VAL A 197 6.37 -37.49 26.21
N ASP A 198 5.43 -36.84 26.89
CA ASP A 198 5.30 -35.39 26.91
C ASP A 198 6.16 -34.81 28.04
N TYR A 199 7.44 -34.52 27.76
CA TYR A 199 8.41 -34.23 28.82
C TYR A 199 8.35 -32.79 29.34
N LEU A 200 7.98 -31.82 28.50
CA LEU A 200 7.89 -30.40 28.90
C LEU A 200 6.46 -29.90 29.02
N HIS A 201 5.56 -30.30 28.12
CA HIS A 201 4.24 -29.72 27.96
C HIS A 201 4.27 -28.18 28.02
N TRP A 202 4.75 -27.57 26.94
CA TRP A 202 4.70 -26.12 26.80
C TRP A 202 3.23 -25.66 26.75
N ASN A 203 2.92 -24.48 27.29
CA ASN A 203 1.52 -24.01 27.30
C ASN A 203 1.34 -22.49 27.14
N ALA A 204 2.40 -21.71 27.27
CA ALA A 204 2.31 -20.27 27.07
C ALA A 204 3.68 -19.71 26.71
N PHE A 205 3.69 -18.63 25.97
CA PHE A 205 4.85 -17.75 25.90
C PHE A 205 4.43 -16.28 25.90
N ASP A 206 5.36 -15.41 26.28
CA ASP A 206 5.19 -13.97 26.18
C ASP A 206 6.53 -13.29 25.87
N ILE A 207 6.50 -12.08 25.33
CA ILE A 207 7.69 -11.30 25.00
C ILE A 207 7.90 -10.24 26.07
N ASP A 208 9.05 -10.28 26.74
CA ASP A 208 9.38 -9.29 27.74
C ASP A 208 9.77 -7.93 27.16
N SER A 209 9.72 -6.90 27.99
CA SER A 209 10.13 -5.53 27.67
C SER A 209 11.56 -5.35 27.12
N GLN A 210 12.42 -6.38 27.13
CA GLN A 210 13.76 -6.38 26.54
C GLN A 210 13.83 -7.25 25.26
N GLY A 211 12.68 -7.70 24.74
CA GLY A 211 12.54 -8.55 23.56
C GLY A 211 12.83 -10.03 23.79
N GLY A 212 13.14 -10.45 25.02
CA GLY A 212 13.34 -11.86 25.36
C GLY A 212 12.02 -12.61 25.40
N LEU A 213 12.07 -13.92 25.16
CA LEU A 213 10.86 -14.75 25.16
C LEU A 213 10.73 -15.52 26.47
N LEU A 214 9.67 -15.29 27.22
CA LEU A 214 9.27 -16.11 28.36
C LEU A 214 8.51 -17.32 27.85
N MET A 215 8.95 -18.53 28.20
CA MET A 215 8.27 -19.78 27.86
C MET A 215 7.87 -20.53 29.12
N SER A 216 6.62 -20.97 29.18
CA SER A 216 6.08 -21.77 30.28
C SER A 216 6.08 -23.26 29.93
N PHE A 217 6.76 -24.05 30.76
CA PHE A 217 6.80 -25.52 30.66
C PHE A 217 6.09 -26.15 31.85
N ARG A 218 4.87 -26.61 31.61
CA ARG A 218 3.98 -27.14 32.64
C ARG A 218 4.56 -28.36 33.32
N ASN A 219 5.06 -29.34 32.57
CA ASN A 219 5.39 -30.64 33.16
C ASN A 219 6.60 -30.59 34.10
N ILE A 220 7.50 -29.63 33.91
CA ILE A 220 8.65 -29.41 34.79
C ILE A 220 8.49 -28.23 35.76
N SER A 221 7.31 -27.58 35.75
CA SER A 221 6.99 -26.41 36.57
C SER A 221 8.05 -25.29 36.47
N THR A 222 8.40 -24.94 35.25
CA THR A 222 9.49 -23.98 34.98
C THR A 222 9.05 -22.96 33.94
N VAL A 223 9.35 -21.70 34.21
CA VAL A 223 9.37 -20.63 33.20
C VAL A 223 10.83 -20.41 32.78
N ALA A 224 11.11 -20.39 31.49
CA ALA A 224 12.44 -20.08 30.96
C ALA A 224 12.38 -18.80 30.15
N ARG A 225 13.40 -17.95 30.28
CA ARG A 225 13.60 -16.82 29.38
C ARG A 225 14.61 -17.16 28.31
N LEU A 226 14.25 -16.93 27.05
CA LEU A 226 15.13 -17.06 25.90
C LEU A 226 15.66 -15.70 25.46
N ASN A 227 16.92 -15.67 25.05
CA ASN A 227 17.61 -14.49 24.59
C ASN A 227 16.98 -13.96 23.28
N PRO A 228 16.72 -12.64 23.14
CA PRO A 228 16.13 -12.08 21.91
C PRO A 228 16.95 -12.37 20.65
N THR A 229 18.28 -12.48 20.78
CA THR A 229 19.18 -12.53 19.64
C THR A 229 19.32 -13.95 19.08
N ASP A 230 19.47 -14.95 19.94
CA ASP A 230 19.83 -16.31 19.54
C ASP A 230 18.96 -17.41 20.17
N TRP A 231 17.94 -17.03 20.96
CA TRP A 231 17.05 -17.94 21.68
C TRP A 231 17.76 -18.95 22.60
N THR A 232 18.99 -18.66 23.03
CA THR A 232 19.63 -19.39 24.13
C THR A 232 18.90 -19.09 25.44
N ILE A 233 18.90 -20.05 26.38
CA ILE A 233 18.23 -19.86 27.68
C ILE A 233 19.09 -18.94 28.55
N ASP A 234 18.59 -17.75 28.86
CA ASP A 234 19.25 -16.80 29.76
C ASP A 234 19.09 -17.25 31.23
N TRP A 235 17.87 -17.63 31.61
CA TRP A 235 17.57 -18.13 32.95
C TRP A 235 16.31 -18.97 32.99
N ARG A 236 16.14 -19.71 34.09
CA ARG A 236 14.96 -20.52 34.42
C ARG A 236 14.49 -20.19 35.83
N LEU A 237 13.18 -20.06 36.00
CA LEU A 237 12.50 -19.83 37.28
C LEU A 237 11.52 -20.97 37.55
N GLY A 238 11.44 -21.44 38.80
CA GLY A 238 10.46 -22.45 39.23
C GLY A 238 11.12 -23.69 39.83
N ALA A 239 10.74 -24.88 39.35
CA ALA A 239 11.24 -26.15 39.88
C ALA A 239 12.51 -26.65 39.14
N TYR A 240 12.36 -27.19 37.93
CA TYR A 240 13.51 -27.77 37.21
C TYR A 240 14.46 -26.69 36.71
N GLY A 241 15.75 -26.87 36.99
CA GLY A 241 16.82 -26.01 36.47
C GLY A 241 16.81 -24.58 37.01
N ASN A 242 16.07 -24.32 38.08
CA ASN A 242 15.86 -23.00 38.65
C ASN A 242 17.17 -22.27 38.99
N ASN A 243 17.25 -21.01 38.59
CA ASN A 243 18.39 -20.13 38.88
C ASN A 243 18.14 -19.22 40.09
N PHE A 244 16.88 -19.02 40.49
CA PHE A 244 16.50 -17.99 41.47
C PHE A 244 16.34 -18.55 42.87
N GLN A 245 16.74 -17.78 43.89
CA GLN A 245 16.20 -17.94 45.22
C GLN A 245 14.78 -17.36 45.25
N ILE A 246 13.77 -18.23 45.37
CA ILE A 246 12.37 -17.82 45.41
C ILE A 246 11.98 -17.49 46.86
N ASP A 247 11.55 -16.24 47.08
CA ASP A 247 10.94 -15.78 48.32
C ASP A 247 9.41 -15.76 48.16
N ASP A 248 8.81 -16.92 48.44
CA ASP A 248 7.37 -17.11 48.58
C ASP A 248 7.10 -18.00 49.79
N PRO A 249 7.00 -17.45 51.00
CA PRO A 249 7.05 -18.23 52.24
C PRO A 249 5.88 -19.20 52.42
N GLU A 250 4.73 -18.93 51.80
CA GLU A 250 3.52 -19.74 51.95
C GLU A 250 3.43 -20.86 50.90
N TRP A 251 3.93 -20.62 49.68
CA TRP A 251 3.78 -21.55 48.56
C TRP A 251 5.11 -22.18 48.14
N GLY A 252 6.24 -21.54 48.43
CA GLY A 252 7.59 -21.94 48.05
C GLY A 252 7.92 -21.64 46.58
N SER A 253 7.04 -22.00 45.65
CA SER A 253 7.14 -21.75 44.21
C SER A 253 5.76 -21.92 43.56
N PHE A 254 5.61 -21.60 42.28
CA PHE A 254 4.48 -22.09 41.47
C PHE A 254 4.68 -23.53 40.99
N LEU A 255 3.59 -24.21 40.64
CA LEU A 255 3.58 -25.58 40.11
C LEU A 255 2.60 -25.73 38.95
N LYS A 256 3.05 -26.37 37.86
CA LYS A 256 2.23 -26.68 36.66
C LYS A 256 1.51 -25.46 36.08
N GLN A 257 2.18 -24.30 36.14
CA GLN A 257 1.65 -22.99 35.79
C GLN A 257 1.18 -22.85 34.34
N HIS A 258 0.31 -21.89 34.09
CA HIS A 258 -0.14 -21.44 32.77
C HIS A 258 -0.01 -19.92 32.65
N ASP A 259 -0.10 -19.44 31.41
CA ASP A 259 -0.29 -18.04 31.07
C ASP A 259 0.69 -17.09 31.77
N VAL A 260 1.98 -17.28 31.46
CA VAL A 260 3.02 -16.35 31.90
C VAL A 260 2.92 -15.06 31.10
N ASN A 261 2.98 -13.93 31.79
CA ASN A 261 2.94 -12.58 31.21
C ASN A 261 4.09 -11.74 31.79
N ASP A 262 4.75 -10.94 30.95
CA ASP A 262 5.66 -9.88 31.38
C ASP A 262 4.86 -8.66 31.84
N MET A 263 5.19 -8.15 33.02
CA MET A 263 4.54 -6.96 33.60
C MET A 263 5.39 -5.70 33.46
N GLY A 264 6.53 -5.80 32.75
CA GLY A 264 7.57 -4.79 32.73
C GLY A 264 8.29 -4.61 34.08
N GLY A 265 9.47 -4.00 34.03
CA GLY A 265 10.26 -3.73 35.24
C GLY A 265 10.71 -5.01 35.96
N ASN A 266 11.06 -6.06 35.20
CA ASN A 266 11.44 -7.39 35.70
C ASN A 266 10.38 -8.07 36.56
N ARG A 267 9.10 -7.83 36.30
CA ARG A 267 8.00 -8.52 36.99
C ARG A 267 7.31 -9.47 36.04
N ILE A 268 6.95 -10.64 36.53
CA ILE A 268 6.18 -11.62 35.78
C ILE A 268 4.88 -11.94 36.54
N LEU A 269 3.81 -12.16 35.80
CA LEU A 269 2.50 -12.56 36.32
C LEU A 269 2.11 -13.89 35.67
N LEU A 270 1.63 -14.84 36.47
CA LEU A 270 1.24 -16.16 35.96
C LEU A 270 0.09 -16.77 36.73
N PHE A 271 -0.60 -17.72 36.09
CA PHE A 271 -1.60 -18.57 36.72
C PHE A 271 -0.93 -19.82 37.29
N ASP A 272 -0.90 -19.93 38.63
CA ASP A 272 -0.36 -21.07 39.37
C ASP A 272 -1.49 -22.06 39.67
N ASN A 273 -1.61 -23.07 38.80
CA ASN A 273 -2.61 -24.11 38.93
C ASN A 273 -2.50 -24.84 40.26
N ASN A 274 -1.27 -25.01 40.75
CA ASN A 274 -0.93 -25.84 41.88
C ASN A 274 -1.34 -27.32 41.63
N ILE A 275 -0.58 -28.27 42.16
CA ILE A 275 -1.05 -29.63 42.35
C ILE A 275 -0.69 -30.02 43.77
N SER A 276 -1.64 -30.63 44.49
CA SER A 276 -1.50 -30.95 45.92
C SER A 276 -0.23 -31.77 46.19
N SER A 277 0.86 -31.10 46.49
CA SER A 277 2.17 -31.67 46.75
C SER A 277 2.92 -30.78 47.74
N GLY A 278 3.52 -31.40 48.76
CA GLY A 278 4.26 -30.68 49.80
C GLY A 278 3.38 -29.82 50.72
N ASN A 279 3.81 -28.57 50.93
CA ASN A 279 3.21 -27.62 51.88
C ASN A 279 2.17 -26.67 51.24
N GLN A 280 1.84 -26.84 49.95
CA GLN A 280 0.97 -25.89 49.26
C GLN A 280 -0.51 -26.05 49.63
N PRO A 281 -1.31 -24.97 49.56
CA PRO A 281 -2.68 -24.95 50.11
C PRO A 281 -3.70 -25.86 49.41
N GLY A 282 -3.42 -26.31 48.18
CA GLY A 282 -4.29 -27.23 47.43
C GLY A 282 -5.40 -26.56 46.61
N TYR A 283 -5.32 -25.24 46.45
CA TYR A 283 -6.12 -24.44 45.51
C TYR A 283 -5.20 -23.63 44.59
N SER A 284 -5.76 -23.09 43.51
CA SER A 284 -5.01 -22.31 42.52
C SER A 284 -4.90 -20.84 42.93
N ARG A 285 -3.94 -20.14 42.33
CA ARG A 285 -3.78 -18.71 42.51
C ARG A 285 -3.26 -18.06 41.24
N VAL A 286 -3.32 -16.74 41.21
CA VAL A 286 -2.48 -15.92 40.35
C VAL A 286 -1.38 -15.31 41.19
N VAL A 287 -0.17 -15.21 40.66
CA VAL A 287 0.99 -14.74 41.41
C VAL A 287 1.90 -13.87 40.56
N GLU A 288 2.37 -12.78 41.14
CA GLU A 288 3.32 -11.84 40.56
C GLU A 288 4.65 -11.94 41.31
N TYR A 289 5.74 -12.14 40.56
CA TYR A 289 7.10 -12.14 41.08
C TYR A 289 7.89 -10.97 40.51
N GLU A 290 8.62 -10.27 41.37
CA GLU A 290 9.70 -9.36 40.96
C GLU A 290 11.02 -10.12 40.92
N LEU A 291 11.72 -10.03 39.78
CA LEU A 291 12.95 -10.75 39.50
C LEU A 291 14.15 -9.81 39.56
N ASP A 292 15.12 -10.15 40.41
CA ASP A 292 16.46 -9.60 40.33
C ASP A 292 17.34 -10.60 39.57
N THR A 293 17.65 -10.28 38.32
CA THR A 293 18.46 -11.14 37.43
C THR A 293 19.97 -10.99 37.66
N ILE A 294 20.39 -10.09 38.56
CA ILE A 294 21.80 -9.94 38.99
C ILE A 294 22.03 -10.76 40.25
N ALA A 295 21.17 -10.58 41.26
CA ALA A 295 21.22 -11.35 42.50
C ALA A 295 20.62 -12.77 42.36
N MET A 296 19.88 -13.01 41.27
CA MET A 296 19.10 -14.21 41.03
C MET A 296 18.13 -14.49 42.19
N THR A 297 17.30 -13.50 42.51
CA THR A 297 16.22 -13.63 43.51
C THR A 297 14.86 -13.35 42.86
N ALA A 298 13.86 -14.14 43.20
CA ALA A 298 12.49 -13.92 42.76
C ALA A 298 11.60 -13.70 43.99
N THR A 299 11.08 -12.49 44.16
CA THR A 299 10.30 -12.11 45.34
C THR A 299 8.84 -12.04 44.97
N ARG A 300 7.97 -12.74 45.70
CA ARG A 300 6.52 -12.60 45.54
C ARG A 300 6.09 -11.19 45.95
N VAL A 301 5.62 -10.40 45.00
CA VAL A 301 5.13 -9.02 45.27
C VAL A 301 3.62 -8.96 45.38
N TRP A 302 2.91 -9.88 44.74
CA TRP A 302 1.46 -9.96 44.81
C TRP A 302 0.98 -11.40 44.55
N SER A 303 -0.15 -11.78 45.12
CA SER A 303 -0.86 -13.00 44.75
C SER A 303 -2.33 -12.88 45.12
N TYR A 304 -3.17 -13.59 44.38
CA TYR A 304 -4.58 -13.71 44.69
C TYR A 304 -5.08 -15.14 44.50
N SER A 305 -5.87 -15.61 45.45
CA SER A 305 -6.64 -16.83 45.36
C SER A 305 -8.11 -16.50 45.55
N HIS A 306 -8.97 -17.20 44.82
CA HIS A 306 -10.41 -17.02 44.96
C HIS A 306 -10.85 -17.27 46.41
N PRO A 307 -11.76 -16.47 47.01
CA PRO A 307 -12.23 -16.66 48.39
C PRO A 307 -12.85 -18.03 48.68
N ASN A 308 -13.39 -18.68 47.64
CA ASN A 308 -13.90 -20.06 47.71
C ASN A 308 -12.82 -21.14 47.50
N GLU A 309 -11.53 -20.78 47.52
CA GLU A 309 -10.40 -21.70 47.37
C GLU A 309 -10.50 -22.57 46.10
N ILE A 310 -10.75 -21.92 44.95
CA ILE A 310 -10.96 -22.59 43.68
C ILE A 310 -9.69 -23.31 43.22
N TYR A 311 -9.85 -24.58 42.84
CA TYR A 311 -8.79 -25.41 42.29
C TYR A 311 -9.00 -25.68 40.80
N SER A 312 -8.02 -25.30 39.99
CA SER A 312 -7.94 -25.50 38.55
C SER A 312 -6.69 -26.32 38.20
N PRO A 313 -6.79 -27.65 38.02
CA PRO A 313 -5.63 -28.51 37.76
C PRO A 313 -4.95 -28.29 36.39
N ALA A 314 -5.62 -27.64 35.44
CA ALA A 314 -5.05 -27.31 34.13
C ALA A 314 -5.74 -26.11 33.50
N GLN A 315 -5.11 -25.53 32.48
CA GLN A 315 -5.58 -24.31 31.82
C GLN A 315 -5.63 -23.12 32.78
N GLY A 316 -6.23 -22.02 32.35
CA GLY A 316 -6.42 -20.83 33.15
C GLY A 316 -5.47 -19.73 32.70
N SER A 317 -5.92 -18.51 32.93
CA SER A 317 -5.29 -17.31 32.42
C SER A 317 -5.38 -16.18 33.41
N VAL A 318 -4.46 -15.24 33.28
CA VAL A 318 -4.44 -14.03 34.09
C VAL A 318 -3.99 -12.86 33.23
N GLU A 319 -4.64 -11.73 33.42
CA GLU A 319 -4.31 -10.49 32.72
C GLU A 319 -4.48 -9.33 33.69
N ARG A 320 -3.47 -8.45 33.76
CA ARG A 320 -3.58 -7.18 34.48
C ARG A 320 -4.10 -6.13 33.51
N LEU A 321 -5.21 -5.49 33.86
CA LEU A 321 -5.92 -4.52 33.03
C LEU A 321 -5.39 -3.11 33.24
N GLU A 322 -5.67 -2.21 32.28
CA GLU A 322 -5.15 -0.83 32.28
C GLU A 322 -5.55 -0.01 33.52
N ASN A 323 -6.76 -0.23 34.04
CA ASN A 323 -7.24 0.43 35.25
C ASN A 323 -6.64 -0.16 36.54
N GLY A 324 -5.77 -1.18 36.44
CA GLY A 324 -5.14 -1.87 37.55
C GLY A 324 -5.90 -3.09 38.07
N ASN A 325 -7.10 -3.38 37.55
CA ASN A 325 -7.85 -4.58 37.87
C ASN A 325 -7.16 -5.82 37.29
N THR A 326 -7.52 -7.01 37.77
CA THR A 326 -6.97 -8.28 37.27
C THR A 326 -8.09 -9.19 36.80
N LEU A 327 -8.06 -9.59 35.54
CA LEU A 327 -8.94 -10.60 34.96
C LEU A 327 -8.32 -11.99 35.14
N ILE A 328 -9.14 -12.96 35.53
CA ILE A 328 -8.72 -14.32 35.84
C ILE A 328 -9.71 -15.30 35.22
N ALA A 329 -9.25 -16.18 34.33
CA ALA A 329 -10.01 -17.35 33.92
C ALA A 329 -9.55 -18.56 34.73
N TRP A 330 -10.48 -19.22 35.44
CA TRP A 330 -10.16 -20.34 36.33
C TRP A 330 -10.02 -21.67 35.58
N GLY A 331 -9.60 -21.65 34.32
CA GLY A 331 -9.22 -22.84 33.55
C GLY A 331 -10.34 -23.87 33.48
N ASN A 332 -10.01 -25.08 33.92
CA ASN A 332 -10.96 -26.19 34.02
C ASN A 332 -11.53 -26.43 35.43
N ALA A 333 -11.49 -25.42 36.31
CA ALA A 333 -12.09 -25.50 37.63
C ALA A 333 -13.55 -25.97 37.55
N ASN A 334 -13.94 -26.82 38.50
CA ASN A 334 -15.29 -27.38 38.65
C ASN A 334 -15.84 -28.23 37.47
N ALA A 335 -15.21 -28.23 36.30
CA ALA A 335 -15.70 -28.92 35.11
C ALA A 335 -15.85 -30.45 35.31
N GLY A 336 -15.03 -31.06 36.17
CA GLY A 336 -15.16 -32.47 36.55
C GLY A 336 -16.22 -32.76 37.63
N GLN A 337 -16.89 -31.73 38.16
CA GLN A 337 -17.78 -31.81 39.32
C GLN A 337 -19.23 -31.43 39.01
N GLY A 338 -19.61 -31.38 37.72
CA GLY A 338 -20.98 -31.05 37.29
C GLY A 338 -21.32 -29.57 37.39
N ALA A 339 -20.32 -28.68 37.41
CA ALA A 339 -20.48 -27.24 37.28
C ALA A 339 -19.48 -26.72 36.24
N GLY A 340 -19.65 -25.49 35.75
CA GLY A 340 -18.68 -24.86 34.86
C GLY A 340 -17.62 -24.08 35.61
N THR A 341 -16.56 -23.73 34.90
CA THR A 341 -15.51 -22.84 35.37
C THR A 341 -16.02 -21.41 35.60
N LEU A 342 -15.18 -20.59 36.21
CA LEU A 342 -15.45 -19.18 36.48
C LEU A 342 -14.52 -18.29 35.66
N VAL A 343 -14.99 -17.08 35.39
CA VAL A 343 -14.15 -15.96 34.94
C VAL A 343 -14.45 -14.79 35.87
N THR A 344 -13.40 -14.20 36.43
CA THR A 344 -13.48 -13.22 37.51
C THR A 344 -12.62 -12.01 37.18
N GLU A 345 -13.13 -10.82 37.40
CA GLU A 345 -12.34 -9.58 37.48
C GLU A 345 -12.31 -9.09 38.93
N ILE A 346 -11.12 -8.75 39.41
CA ILE A 346 -10.90 -8.18 40.74
C ILE A 346 -10.29 -6.79 40.67
N ASN A 347 -10.68 -5.92 41.60
CA ASN A 347 -10.02 -4.62 41.78
C ASN A 347 -8.68 -4.74 42.52
N SER A 348 -7.97 -3.62 42.64
CA SER A 348 -6.66 -3.55 43.33
C SER A 348 -6.70 -3.95 44.83
N GLN A 349 -7.89 -3.97 45.44
CA GLN A 349 -8.13 -4.39 46.82
C GLN A 349 -8.39 -5.91 46.92
N GLY A 350 -8.49 -6.61 45.80
CA GLY A 350 -8.83 -8.04 45.75
C GLY A 350 -10.33 -8.31 45.88
N GLU A 351 -11.18 -7.31 45.68
CA GLU A 351 -12.64 -7.47 45.69
C GLU A 351 -13.10 -7.89 44.29
N ILE A 352 -14.01 -8.87 44.23
CA ILE A 352 -14.62 -9.31 42.97
C ILE A 352 -15.59 -8.22 42.51
N VAL A 353 -15.31 -7.65 41.34
CA VAL A 353 -16.12 -6.59 40.73
C VAL A 353 -16.92 -7.08 39.52
N TRP A 354 -16.49 -8.18 38.91
CA TRP A 354 -17.20 -8.87 37.84
C TRP A 354 -16.95 -10.37 37.96
N GLU A 355 -17.97 -11.20 37.89
CA GLU A 355 -17.81 -12.65 37.88
C GLU A 355 -18.99 -13.36 37.25
N ILE A 356 -18.68 -14.30 36.37
CA ILE A 356 -19.64 -15.27 35.83
C ILE A 356 -19.20 -16.69 36.15
N GLN A 357 -20.19 -17.58 36.27
CA GLN A 357 -19.98 -19.01 36.26
C GLN A 357 -20.62 -19.61 35.01
N LEU A 358 -19.85 -20.38 34.25
CA LEU A 358 -20.37 -21.09 33.08
C LEU A 358 -21.21 -22.31 33.51
N GLY A 359 -22.03 -22.81 32.58
CA GLY A 359 -22.86 -23.99 32.76
C GLY A 359 -22.03 -25.26 32.96
N GLU A 360 -22.70 -26.36 33.30
CA GLU A 360 -22.03 -27.61 33.65
C GLU A 360 -20.97 -28.04 32.61
N TYR A 361 -19.79 -28.47 33.08
CA TYR A 361 -18.70 -29.02 32.27
C TYR A 361 -17.97 -28.04 31.33
N PHE A 362 -18.33 -26.76 31.30
CA PHE A 362 -17.58 -25.76 30.55
C PHE A 362 -16.21 -25.48 31.18
N THR A 363 -15.18 -25.41 30.34
CA THR A 363 -13.83 -24.93 30.65
C THR A 363 -13.50 -23.72 29.80
N VAL A 364 -12.60 -22.86 30.26
CA VAL A 364 -12.09 -21.71 29.51
C VAL A 364 -10.58 -21.78 29.56
N TYR A 365 -9.94 -21.92 28.40
CA TYR A 365 -8.48 -21.97 28.37
C TYR A 365 -7.87 -20.62 28.78
N ARG A 366 -8.32 -19.58 28.08
CA ARG A 366 -7.98 -18.18 28.32
C ARG A 366 -9.19 -17.28 28.14
N ALA A 367 -9.18 -16.20 28.91
CA ALA A 367 -9.98 -15.00 28.68
C ALA A 367 -9.02 -13.80 28.56
N ARG A 368 -9.37 -12.87 27.68
CA ARG A 368 -8.71 -11.58 27.49
C ARG A 368 -9.75 -10.48 27.54
N LYS A 369 -9.37 -9.30 28.02
CA LYS A 369 -10.23 -8.12 27.95
C LYS A 369 -9.75 -7.17 26.88
N ILE A 370 -10.65 -6.82 25.99
CA ILE A 370 -10.43 -5.79 24.98
C ILE A 370 -10.88 -4.47 25.60
N PRO A 371 -9.96 -3.51 25.82
CA PRO A 371 -10.30 -2.20 26.35
C PRO A 371 -11.38 -1.53 25.52
N LEU A 372 -12.27 -0.78 26.17
CA LEU A 372 -13.30 -0.04 25.45
C LEU A 372 -12.69 0.90 24.39
N SER A 373 -11.52 1.50 24.64
CA SER A 373 -10.82 2.38 23.69
C SER A 373 -10.52 1.74 22.33
N ASP A 374 -10.39 0.41 22.29
CA ASP A 374 -9.95 -0.32 21.10
C ASP A 374 -11.13 -0.80 20.26
N ILE A 375 -12.34 -0.77 20.85
CA ILE A 375 -13.57 -1.26 20.23
C ILE A 375 -14.68 -0.21 20.27
N ALA A 376 -14.40 1.01 20.71
CA ALA A 376 -15.35 2.12 20.78
C ALA A 376 -15.08 3.13 19.68
N GLY A 377 -16.15 3.53 18.99
CA GLY A 377 -16.09 4.60 17.99
C GLY A 377 -17.45 4.81 17.34
N CYS A 378 -17.49 5.61 16.28
CA CYS A 378 -18.73 5.90 15.59
C CYS A 378 -19.15 4.77 14.65
N ARG A 379 -20.36 4.23 14.85
CA ARG A 379 -20.96 3.16 14.04
C ARG A 379 -22.05 3.68 13.10
N ASP A 380 -22.28 4.99 13.03
CA ASP A 380 -23.20 5.58 12.05
C ASP A 380 -22.53 5.71 10.69
N PRO A 381 -22.96 4.96 9.64
CA PRO A 381 -22.37 5.03 8.31
C PRO A 381 -22.49 6.40 7.63
N ASN A 382 -23.25 7.33 8.19
CA ASN A 382 -23.37 8.70 7.68
C ASN A 382 -22.43 9.71 8.37
N ALA A 383 -21.70 9.30 9.40
CA ALA A 383 -20.75 10.17 10.09
C ALA A 383 -19.38 10.18 9.39
N LEU A 384 -18.65 11.29 9.54
CA LEU A 384 -17.32 11.48 8.94
C LEU A 384 -16.24 10.62 9.59
N ASN A 385 -16.42 10.29 10.87
CA ASN A 385 -15.57 9.37 11.61
C ASN A 385 -16.20 7.98 11.77
N TYR A 386 -17.10 7.60 10.86
CA TYR A 386 -17.62 6.23 10.81
C TYR A 386 -16.48 5.22 10.75
N ASP A 387 -16.49 4.28 11.68
CA ASP A 387 -15.56 3.16 11.76
C ASP A 387 -16.36 1.86 11.80
N ASN A 388 -16.11 0.98 10.83
CA ASN A 388 -16.77 -0.33 10.75
C ASN A 388 -16.06 -1.40 11.59
N GLY A 389 -14.91 -1.08 12.18
CA GLY A 389 -14.12 -1.98 13.01
C GLY A 389 -14.48 -1.98 14.50
N VAL A 390 -15.15 -0.93 14.96
CA VAL A 390 -15.54 -0.78 16.37
C VAL A 390 -16.80 -1.59 16.72
N LEU A 391 -16.76 -2.29 17.86
CA LEU A 391 -17.86 -3.13 18.35
C LEU A 391 -18.89 -2.33 19.17
N VAL A 392 -18.53 -1.16 19.70
CA VAL A 392 -19.31 -0.34 20.62
C VAL A 392 -19.44 1.09 20.09
N GLU A 393 -20.67 1.60 20.02
CA GLU A 393 -20.94 3.02 19.70
C GLU A 393 -20.70 3.87 20.95
N ASP A 394 -19.84 4.89 20.85
CA ASP A 394 -19.47 5.76 21.98
C ASP A 394 -20.03 7.19 21.90
N GLY A 395 -20.78 7.50 20.83
CA GLY A 395 -21.35 8.82 20.60
C GLY A 395 -20.33 9.83 20.06
N SER A 396 -19.18 9.37 19.57
CA SER A 396 -18.17 10.21 18.92
C SER A 396 -18.54 10.65 17.51
N CYS A 397 -19.65 10.15 16.94
CA CYS A 397 -20.09 10.51 15.58
C CYS A 397 -20.18 12.01 15.36
N TYR A 398 -19.47 12.53 14.36
CA TYR A 398 -19.62 13.89 13.87
C TYR A 398 -19.89 13.91 12.37
N TYR A 399 -20.62 14.93 11.93
CA TYR A 399 -21.12 15.08 10.56
C TYR A 399 -20.64 16.42 10.01
N GLY A 400 -20.42 16.50 8.70
CA GLY A 400 -20.21 17.78 8.01
C GLY A 400 -21.48 18.62 8.08
N VAL A 401 -21.34 19.94 8.25
CA VAL A 401 -22.46 20.88 8.30
C VAL A 401 -22.26 21.89 7.19
N ASP A 402 -23.05 21.78 6.13
CA ASP A 402 -23.21 22.81 5.08
C ASP A 402 -23.77 24.10 5.72
N GLU A 403 -22.88 25.06 6.03
CA GLU A 403 -23.22 26.27 6.79
C GLU A 403 -23.79 27.38 5.89
N ASP A 404 -23.42 27.42 4.60
CA ASP A 404 -23.89 28.42 3.64
C ASP A 404 -25.01 27.96 2.70
N GLY A 405 -25.29 26.65 2.65
CA GLY A 405 -26.41 26.04 1.94
C GLY A 405 -26.17 25.79 0.46
N ASP A 406 -24.92 25.67 0.01
CA ASP A 406 -24.56 25.43 -1.39
C ASP A 406 -24.66 23.95 -1.81
N GLY A 407 -24.80 23.05 -0.83
CA GLY A 407 -24.92 21.61 -1.01
C GLY A 407 -23.62 20.83 -0.89
N MET A 408 -22.52 21.47 -0.48
CA MET A 408 -21.26 20.88 -0.05
C MET A 408 -20.99 21.28 1.40
N SER A 409 -20.02 20.64 2.04
CA SER A 409 -19.55 20.98 3.38
C SER A 409 -18.03 20.98 3.42
N ASP A 410 -17.42 21.51 4.48
CA ASP A 410 -15.97 21.46 4.75
C ASP A 410 -15.39 20.05 4.51
N SER A 411 -16.20 19.02 4.82
CA SER A 411 -15.81 17.61 4.72
C SER A 411 -15.94 17.00 3.33
N GLU A 412 -16.70 17.65 2.44
CA GLU A 412 -16.91 17.24 1.04
C GLU A 412 -15.99 17.99 0.07
N GLY A 413 -15.04 18.77 0.61
CA GLY A 413 -14.02 19.49 -0.15
C GLY A 413 -14.34 20.96 -0.39
N ASP A 414 -15.30 21.52 0.35
CA ASP A 414 -15.46 22.96 0.45
C ASP A 414 -14.30 23.57 1.24
N CYS A 415 -13.66 24.60 0.69
CA CYS A 415 -12.54 25.28 1.28
C CYS A 415 -12.93 26.59 2.01
N ASP A 416 -14.19 27.02 1.89
CA ASP A 416 -14.80 28.09 2.69
C ASP A 416 -16.31 27.88 2.80
N ASP A 417 -16.74 26.99 3.71
CA ASP A 417 -18.15 26.62 4.03
C ASP A 417 -18.97 27.78 4.63
N THR A 418 -18.48 29.02 4.50
CA THR A 418 -19.20 30.25 4.83
C THR A 418 -19.56 31.09 3.60
N ASP A 419 -19.12 30.68 2.40
CA ASP A 419 -19.35 31.36 1.13
C ASP A 419 -19.74 30.37 0.00
N ALA A 420 -21.04 30.30 -0.28
CA ALA A 420 -21.68 29.43 -1.28
C ALA A 420 -21.21 29.60 -2.75
N SER A 421 -20.20 30.45 -2.99
CA SER A 421 -19.52 30.61 -4.27
C SER A 421 -18.16 29.90 -4.34
N ILE A 422 -17.68 29.35 -3.22
CA ILE A 422 -16.44 28.61 -3.07
C ILE A 422 -16.83 27.19 -2.69
N TYR A 423 -16.54 26.22 -3.55
CA TYR A 423 -16.80 24.81 -3.31
C TYR A 423 -16.09 23.96 -4.34
N LEU A 424 -15.92 22.67 -4.07
CA LEU A 424 -15.24 21.75 -4.98
C LEU A 424 -15.90 21.74 -6.39
N GLY A 425 -15.18 22.27 -7.38
CA GLY A 425 -15.66 22.38 -8.77
C GLY A 425 -16.51 23.62 -9.09
N ALA A 426 -16.49 24.65 -8.25
CA ALA A 426 -17.10 25.94 -8.55
C ALA A 426 -16.49 26.59 -9.81
N PRO A 427 -17.22 27.48 -10.52
CA PRO A 427 -16.65 28.23 -11.62
C PRO A 427 -15.61 29.26 -11.14
N GLU A 428 -14.41 29.19 -11.68
CA GLU A 428 -13.31 30.12 -11.38
C GLU A 428 -13.58 31.56 -11.85
N ILE A 429 -13.16 32.54 -11.05
CA ILE A 429 -13.07 33.95 -11.43
C ILE A 429 -11.58 34.30 -11.64
N PRO A 430 -11.12 34.41 -12.89
CA PRO A 430 -9.69 34.49 -13.13
C PRO A 430 -9.00 35.72 -12.52
N ASN A 431 -7.84 35.50 -11.90
CA ASN A 431 -6.92 36.51 -11.38
C ASN A 431 -7.47 37.33 -10.20
N ASP A 432 -8.44 36.82 -9.44
CA ASP A 432 -8.96 37.50 -8.25
C ASP A 432 -8.27 37.05 -6.94
N GLY A 433 -7.40 36.06 -7.01
CA GLY A 433 -6.63 35.51 -5.90
C GLY A 433 -7.42 34.58 -4.98
N VAL A 434 -8.63 34.20 -5.39
CA VAL A 434 -9.48 33.24 -4.68
C VAL A 434 -9.53 31.95 -5.51
N ASP A 435 -9.36 30.83 -4.82
CA ASP A 435 -9.52 29.48 -5.38
C ASP A 435 -10.98 29.08 -5.16
N GLN A 436 -11.85 29.35 -6.13
CA GLN A 436 -13.28 29.07 -5.95
C GLN A 436 -13.55 27.58 -6.02
N ASN A 437 -12.82 26.86 -6.87
CA ASN A 437 -13.07 25.45 -7.15
C ASN A 437 -12.36 24.48 -6.18
N CYS A 438 -11.58 25.01 -5.23
CA CYS A 438 -10.80 24.32 -4.22
C CYS A 438 -9.76 23.33 -4.80
N ASP A 439 -9.19 23.62 -5.97
CA ASP A 439 -8.14 22.80 -6.61
C ASP A 439 -6.70 23.12 -6.16
N GLY A 440 -6.57 24.13 -5.30
CA GLY A 440 -5.31 24.63 -4.75
C GLY A 440 -4.72 25.80 -5.52
N SER A 441 -5.41 26.36 -6.53
CA SER A 441 -4.91 27.47 -7.33
C SER A 441 -6.00 28.34 -7.98
N ASP A 442 -5.84 29.66 -7.91
CA ASP A 442 -6.62 30.63 -8.72
C ASP A 442 -6.27 30.47 -10.21
N PHE A 443 -7.30 30.41 -11.06
CA PHE A 443 -7.13 30.37 -12.51
C PHE A 443 -6.55 31.67 -13.08
N ILE A 444 -5.31 31.62 -13.57
CA ILE A 444 -4.66 32.76 -14.23
C ILE A 444 -5.06 32.88 -15.70
N PHE A 445 -5.69 33.99 -16.08
CA PHE A 445 -6.09 34.29 -17.46
C PHE A 445 -5.21 35.39 -18.08
N ILE A 446 -4.31 34.99 -19.00
CA ILE A 446 -3.40 35.86 -19.74
C ILE A 446 -3.60 35.60 -21.25
N PRO A 447 -4.38 36.44 -21.96
CA PRO A 447 -4.58 36.33 -23.40
C PRO A 447 -3.40 36.93 -24.17
N ASP A 448 -2.68 36.11 -24.94
CA ASP A 448 -1.58 36.51 -25.82
C ASP A 448 -1.18 35.31 -26.73
N CYS A 449 -0.22 35.46 -27.63
CA CYS A 449 0.24 34.35 -28.46
C CYS A 449 0.95 33.26 -27.63
N ASN A 450 0.37 32.06 -27.58
CA ASN A 450 0.93 30.91 -26.83
C ASN A 450 1.68 29.89 -27.71
N ASN A 451 1.82 30.16 -29.02
CA ASN A 451 2.54 29.29 -29.94
C ASN A 451 4.05 29.55 -29.89
N SER A 452 4.84 28.56 -29.44
CA SER A 452 6.29 28.67 -29.25
C SER A 452 7.09 28.85 -30.55
N GLU A 453 6.49 28.59 -31.71
CA GLU A 453 7.11 28.83 -33.03
C GLU A 453 6.84 30.23 -33.58
N ALA A 454 5.98 31.02 -32.92
CA ALA A 454 5.67 32.38 -33.30
C ALA A 454 6.77 33.36 -32.84
N ILE A 455 6.96 34.42 -33.62
CA ILE A 455 7.96 35.47 -33.35
C ILE A 455 7.59 36.27 -32.09
N ASN A 456 6.30 36.40 -31.79
CA ASN A 456 5.75 37.09 -30.63
C ASN A 456 5.23 36.13 -29.56
N PHE A 457 5.80 34.92 -29.45
CA PHE A 457 5.47 33.97 -28.39
C PHE A 457 5.61 34.62 -27.00
N ASN A 458 4.54 34.57 -26.21
CA ASN A 458 4.55 34.94 -24.81
C ASN A 458 4.48 33.66 -23.94
N PRO A 459 5.55 33.30 -23.22
CA PRO A 459 5.55 32.11 -22.37
C PRO A 459 4.59 32.19 -21.18
N GLU A 460 4.09 33.38 -20.84
CA GLU A 460 3.11 33.60 -19.78
C GLU A 460 1.66 33.51 -20.29
N ALA A 461 1.44 33.35 -21.61
CA ALA A 461 0.11 33.27 -22.19
C ALA A 461 -0.58 31.96 -21.78
N THR A 462 -1.73 32.07 -21.12
CA THR A 462 -2.57 30.90 -20.76
C THR A 462 -3.67 30.64 -21.78
N VAL A 463 -3.98 31.63 -22.64
CA VAL A 463 -4.97 31.52 -23.71
C VAL A 463 -4.47 32.22 -24.98
N ASP A 464 -4.54 31.55 -26.12
CA ASP A 464 -4.19 32.14 -27.41
C ASP A 464 -5.24 33.18 -27.85
N ASP A 465 -4.80 34.40 -28.12
CA ASP A 465 -5.64 35.48 -28.62
C ASP A 465 -5.64 35.60 -30.16
N GLY A 466 -4.89 34.74 -30.85
CA GLY A 466 -4.76 34.73 -32.30
C GLY A 466 -3.82 35.81 -32.85
N SER A 467 -3.00 36.43 -31.98
CA SER A 467 -2.02 37.44 -32.38
C SER A 467 -0.71 36.86 -32.92
N CYS A 468 -0.54 35.54 -32.99
CA CYS A 468 0.70 34.88 -33.40
C CYS A 468 1.19 35.30 -34.79
N LEU A 469 2.46 35.70 -34.89
CA LEU A 469 3.17 36.12 -36.10
C LEU A 469 4.23 35.09 -36.50
N PHE A 470 4.22 34.66 -37.76
CA PHE A 470 5.15 33.65 -38.28
C PHE A 470 6.01 34.19 -39.43
N LEU A 471 7.24 33.68 -39.55
CA LEU A 471 8.12 33.98 -40.67
C LEU A 471 7.81 33.07 -41.86
N ILE A 472 7.53 33.68 -43.01
CA ILE A 472 7.17 33.01 -44.24
C ILE A 472 8.22 33.32 -45.31
N GLU A 473 8.78 32.26 -45.90
CA GLU A 473 9.70 32.36 -47.01
C GLU A 473 9.03 31.95 -48.32
N LEU A 474 9.08 32.84 -49.32
CA LEU A 474 8.52 32.62 -50.65
C LEU A 474 9.62 32.77 -51.71
N ARG A 475 9.60 31.93 -52.74
CA ARG A 475 10.59 31.97 -53.83
C ARG A 475 9.90 31.93 -55.19
N VAL A 476 10.36 32.74 -56.14
CA VAL A 476 9.84 32.76 -57.52
C VAL A 476 10.99 32.74 -58.51
N ASP A 477 10.85 31.93 -59.56
CA ASP A 477 11.74 31.92 -60.70
C ASP A 477 11.23 32.87 -61.80
N MET A 478 12.07 33.85 -62.15
CA MET A 478 11.82 34.88 -63.16
C MET A 478 12.68 34.69 -64.43
N PHE A 479 13.41 33.58 -64.57
CA PHE A 479 14.42 33.37 -65.61
C PHE A 479 13.90 33.66 -67.03
N ALA A 480 12.68 33.24 -67.35
CA ALA A 480 12.06 33.45 -68.68
C ALA A 480 11.37 34.82 -68.86
N HIS A 481 11.26 35.62 -67.80
CA HIS A 481 10.44 36.83 -67.75
C HIS A 481 11.22 38.14 -67.55
N GLY A 482 12.54 38.06 -67.36
CA GLY A 482 13.42 39.22 -67.26
C GLY A 482 13.42 39.84 -65.86
N GLY A 483 14.64 40.03 -65.32
CA GLY A 483 14.96 40.92 -64.21
C GLY A 483 14.18 40.76 -62.88
N ALA A 484 14.29 41.78 -62.04
CA ALA A 484 13.89 41.80 -60.63
C ALA A 484 12.45 41.34 -60.33
N ALA A 485 12.24 40.70 -59.18
CA ALA A 485 10.91 40.36 -58.68
C ALA A 485 10.50 41.23 -57.49
N SER A 486 9.21 41.56 -57.38
CA SER A 486 8.60 42.10 -56.17
C SER A 486 7.37 41.26 -55.77
N LEU A 487 6.99 41.31 -54.50
CA LEU A 487 5.85 40.58 -53.93
C LEU A 487 4.82 41.60 -53.45
N LEU A 488 3.62 41.55 -54.01
CA LEU A 488 2.46 42.32 -53.56
C LEU A 488 1.67 41.50 -52.55
N THR A 489 1.44 42.09 -51.39
CA THR A 489 0.70 41.50 -50.26
C THR A 489 -0.24 42.56 -49.68
N GLU A 490 -1.07 42.18 -48.72
CA GLU A 490 -1.83 43.15 -47.92
C GLU A 490 -0.95 44.09 -47.09
N LEU A 491 0.29 43.67 -46.76
CA LEU A 491 1.29 44.46 -46.05
C LEU A 491 2.02 45.46 -46.96
N GLY A 492 1.76 45.41 -48.27
CA GLY A 492 2.37 46.27 -49.29
C GLY A 492 3.26 45.49 -50.26
N VAL A 493 4.13 46.23 -50.96
CA VAL A 493 5.04 45.68 -51.97
C VAL A 493 6.42 45.46 -51.35
N ILE A 494 6.90 44.23 -51.40
CA ILE A 494 8.19 43.79 -50.85
C ILE A 494 9.13 43.50 -52.04
N SER A 495 10.32 44.09 -52.06
CA SER A 495 11.31 43.81 -53.10
C SER A 495 12.02 42.47 -52.85
N GLY A 496 12.14 41.66 -53.89
CA GLY A 496 12.78 40.35 -53.80
C GLY A 496 14.30 40.46 -53.75
N VAL A 497 14.93 39.54 -53.03
CA VAL A 497 16.38 39.38 -53.02
C VAL A 497 16.75 38.34 -54.07
N HIS A 498 17.63 38.70 -55.01
CA HIS A 498 18.12 37.75 -56.01
C HIS A 498 18.97 36.67 -55.34
N VAL A 499 18.65 35.40 -55.62
CA VAL A 499 19.36 34.24 -55.08
C VAL A 499 20.34 33.71 -56.13
N SER A 500 19.84 33.05 -57.18
CA SER A 500 20.62 32.51 -58.29
C SER A 500 19.71 32.15 -59.47
N PHE A 501 20.26 32.09 -60.69
CA PHE A 501 19.56 31.64 -61.91
C PHE A 501 18.17 32.28 -62.14
N GLY A 502 18.00 33.57 -61.81
CA GLY A 502 16.72 34.26 -61.99
C GLY A 502 15.69 34.04 -60.88
N VAL A 503 16.05 33.32 -59.82
CA VAL A 503 15.20 33.10 -58.64
C VAL A 503 15.34 34.26 -57.64
N TYR A 504 14.20 34.72 -57.13
CA TYR A 504 14.10 35.74 -56.09
C TYR A 504 13.41 35.17 -54.85
N LYS A 505 13.93 35.54 -53.68
CA LYS A 505 13.41 35.16 -52.36
C LYS A 505 12.75 36.36 -51.67
N PHE A 506 11.69 36.08 -50.93
CA PHE A 506 10.96 37.02 -50.07
C PHE A 506 10.80 36.43 -48.68
N GLU A 507 11.00 37.25 -47.66
CA GLU A 507 10.73 36.91 -46.27
C GLU A 507 9.65 37.87 -45.75
N VAL A 508 8.57 37.31 -45.22
CA VAL A 508 7.41 38.06 -44.73
C VAL A 508 7.05 37.60 -43.32
N GLN A 509 6.70 38.54 -42.45
CA GLN A 509 6.07 38.23 -41.17
C GLN A 509 4.57 38.44 -41.32
N ALA A 510 3.79 37.39 -41.09
CA ALA A 510 2.34 37.44 -41.24
C ALA A 510 1.64 36.73 -40.08
N ALA A 511 0.43 37.20 -39.77
CA ALA A 511 -0.39 36.62 -38.71
C ALA A 511 -0.91 35.23 -39.10
N GLU A 512 -1.31 34.46 -38.09
CA GLU A 512 -2.01 33.20 -38.30
C GLU A 512 -3.25 33.37 -39.18
N GLY A 513 -3.45 32.43 -40.11
CA GLY A 513 -4.59 32.40 -41.02
C GLY A 513 -4.23 32.62 -42.50
N PRO A 514 -5.20 33.04 -43.34
CA PRO A 514 -5.03 33.10 -44.78
C PRO A 514 -4.20 34.31 -45.21
N PHE A 515 -3.06 34.05 -45.85
CA PHE A 515 -2.17 35.06 -46.41
C PHE A 515 -2.24 35.05 -47.94
N VAL A 516 -2.54 36.21 -48.52
CA VAL A 516 -2.77 36.38 -49.97
C VAL A 516 -1.65 37.22 -50.58
N TYR A 517 -1.09 36.76 -51.71
CA TYR A 517 0.03 37.42 -52.36
C TYR A 517 0.07 37.23 -53.89
N ARG A 518 0.84 38.10 -54.57
CA ARG A 518 1.13 38.04 -56.01
C ARG A 518 2.57 38.46 -56.30
N TYR A 519 3.21 37.81 -57.28
CA TYR A 519 4.50 38.27 -57.77
C TYR A 519 4.34 39.40 -58.81
N ILE A 520 5.35 40.24 -58.93
CA ILE A 520 5.46 41.38 -59.85
C ILE A 520 6.82 41.31 -60.54
N ASP A 521 6.84 41.47 -61.87
CA ASP A 521 8.07 41.52 -62.67
C ASP A 521 8.75 42.90 -62.70
N GLU A 522 9.90 42.98 -63.38
CA GLU A 522 10.69 44.23 -63.50
C GLU A 522 9.95 45.38 -64.21
N TYR A 523 8.91 45.06 -64.99
CA TYR A 523 8.07 46.02 -65.71
C TYR A 523 6.80 46.39 -64.92
N SER A 524 6.71 45.99 -63.65
CA SER A 524 5.55 46.19 -62.77
C SER A 524 4.28 45.46 -63.24
N VAL A 525 4.42 44.39 -64.02
CA VAL A 525 3.31 43.52 -64.40
C VAL A 525 3.06 42.52 -63.29
N GLN A 526 1.82 42.49 -62.78
CA GLN A 526 1.40 41.54 -61.76
C GLN A 526 1.11 40.17 -62.39
N GLU A 527 1.37 39.12 -61.62
CA GLU A 527 0.94 37.76 -61.93
C GLU A 527 -0.59 37.67 -62.13
N PHE A 528 -1.03 36.86 -63.09
CA PHE A 528 -2.47 36.64 -63.37
C PHE A 528 -3.20 35.89 -62.26
N ASN A 529 -2.50 34.98 -61.59
CA ASN A 529 -3.07 34.13 -60.54
C ASN A 529 -2.78 34.75 -59.17
N GLU A 530 -3.82 34.92 -58.37
CA GLU A 530 -3.69 35.24 -56.96
C GLU A 530 -3.35 33.98 -56.16
N ARG A 531 -2.37 34.09 -55.27
CA ARG A 531 -1.91 32.96 -54.44
C ARG A 531 -2.41 33.16 -53.02
N SER A 532 -2.75 32.05 -52.37
CA SER A 532 -3.15 32.04 -50.96
C SER A 532 -2.56 30.84 -50.26
N ILE A 533 -1.99 31.08 -49.09
CA ILE A 533 -1.48 30.06 -48.16
C ILE A 533 -2.17 30.24 -46.81
N ASN A 534 -2.32 29.16 -46.05
CA ASN A 534 -2.83 29.23 -44.69
C ASN A 534 -1.67 29.06 -43.72
N ILE A 535 -1.39 30.10 -42.95
CA ILE A 535 -0.28 30.16 -42.01
C ILE A 535 -0.75 29.60 -40.67
N SER A 536 -0.07 28.58 -40.18
CA SER A 536 -0.23 28.02 -38.83
C SER A 536 1.10 27.89 -38.08
N ASN A 537 2.21 28.08 -38.78
CA ASN A 537 3.58 27.87 -38.32
C ASN A 537 4.56 28.52 -39.32
N PRO A 538 5.85 28.67 -38.97
CA PRO A 538 6.86 29.13 -39.92
C PRO A 538 6.93 28.19 -41.12
N MET A 539 6.97 28.75 -42.32
CA MET A 539 6.94 27.94 -43.55
C MET A 539 7.82 28.51 -44.67
N SER A 540 8.36 27.62 -45.49
CA SER A 540 9.10 27.95 -46.71
C SER A 540 8.44 27.28 -47.90
N ILE A 541 8.02 28.07 -48.89
CA ILE A 541 7.39 27.57 -50.11
C ILE A 541 8.48 27.30 -51.16
N ASP A 542 8.36 26.17 -51.85
CA ASP A 542 9.24 25.80 -52.95
C ASP A 542 9.23 26.82 -54.10
N VAL A 543 10.27 26.78 -54.94
CA VAL A 543 10.42 27.70 -56.07
C VAL A 543 9.32 27.44 -57.10
N VAL A 544 8.52 28.48 -57.37
CA VAL A 544 7.44 28.48 -58.36
C VAL A 544 7.76 29.38 -59.54
N CYS A 545 7.20 29.10 -60.71
CA CYS A 545 7.38 29.95 -61.88
C CYS A 545 6.47 31.19 -61.84
N PHE A 546 6.92 32.31 -62.38
CA PHE A 546 6.04 33.44 -62.62
C PHE A 546 4.87 33.07 -63.56
N ASN A 547 3.64 33.41 -63.19
CA ASN A 547 2.39 33.02 -63.85
C ASN A 547 2.04 31.52 -63.82
N SER A 548 2.71 30.72 -62.98
CA SER A 548 2.41 29.30 -62.79
C SER A 548 2.48 28.89 -61.32
N LEU A 549 1.54 28.06 -60.86
CA LEU A 549 1.63 27.47 -59.53
C LEU A 549 2.65 26.32 -59.46
N GLU A 550 3.15 25.88 -60.62
CA GLU A 550 4.15 24.82 -60.76
C GLU A 550 5.56 25.41 -60.95
N SER A 551 6.59 24.59 -60.75
CA SER A 551 7.98 24.93 -61.06
C SER A 551 8.18 25.20 -62.56
N CYS A 552 9.19 26.00 -62.91
CA CYS A 552 9.44 26.41 -64.29
C CYS A 552 9.88 25.24 -65.18
N SER A 553 9.40 25.22 -66.43
CA SER A 553 10.02 24.43 -67.50
C SER A 553 11.23 25.17 -68.04
N GLY A 554 12.34 24.48 -68.25
CA GLY A 554 13.63 25.07 -68.64
C GLY A 554 14.67 23.98 -68.88
N CYS A 555 15.86 24.35 -69.33
CA CYS A 555 16.90 23.34 -69.53
C CYS A 555 17.48 22.93 -68.16
N SER A 556 17.29 21.68 -67.78
CA SER A 556 17.90 21.03 -66.62
C SER A 556 19.26 20.38 -66.94
N ASN A 557 19.67 20.40 -68.22
CA ASN A 557 20.96 19.88 -68.65
C ASN A 557 22.04 20.97 -68.57
N PRO A 558 23.08 20.81 -67.71
CA PRO A 558 24.14 21.80 -67.55
C PRO A 558 25.03 21.98 -68.78
N GLU A 559 24.96 21.10 -69.78
CA GLU A 559 25.73 21.18 -71.02
C GLU A 559 25.20 22.25 -72.01
N PHE A 560 24.20 23.04 -71.62
CA PHE A 560 23.56 24.05 -72.45
C PHE A 560 23.55 25.41 -71.76
N THR A 561 23.64 26.48 -72.55
CA THR A 561 23.67 27.85 -72.01
C THR A 561 22.39 28.26 -71.28
N GLU A 562 21.27 27.62 -71.62
CA GLU A 562 19.96 27.88 -71.03
C GLU A 562 19.72 27.07 -69.74
N PHE A 563 20.76 26.48 -69.14
CA PHE A 563 20.68 25.69 -67.92
C PHE A 563 20.12 26.50 -66.73
N ASN A 564 19.09 25.96 -66.09
CA ASN A 564 18.53 26.44 -64.84
C ASN A 564 18.30 25.24 -63.89
N PRO A 565 18.99 25.20 -62.74
CA PRO A 565 18.90 24.07 -61.79
C PRO A 565 17.53 23.94 -61.12
N TYR A 566 16.65 24.93 -61.25
CA TYR A 566 15.27 24.90 -60.75
C TYR A 566 14.24 24.49 -61.81
N ALA A 567 14.70 24.20 -63.04
CA ALA A 567 13.84 23.73 -64.11
C ALA A 567 13.46 22.26 -63.92
N VAL A 568 12.17 21.93 -64.08
CA VAL A 568 11.64 20.57 -63.87
C VAL A 568 11.49 19.74 -65.16
N SER A 569 11.66 20.32 -66.36
CA SER A 569 11.67 19.54 -67.61
C SER A 569 12.34 20.23 -68.81
N ASP A 570 13.15 19.47 -69.56
CA ASP A 570 13.91 19.84 -70.77
C ASP A 570 13.04 20.00 -72.04
N GLY A 571 11.82 20.56 -71.94
CA GLY A 571 10.82 20.60 -73.01
C GLY A 571 11.22 21.42 -74.25
N LEU A 572 12.23 20.99 -75.02
CA LEU A 572 12.83 21.66 -76.19
C LEU A 572 13.54 22.99 -75.89
N MET A 573 13.89 23.24 -74.62
CA MET A 573 14.47 24.50 -74.16
C MET A 573 16.00 24.52 -74.14
N CYS A 574 16.67 23.35 -74.22
CA CYS A 574 18.12 23.23 -74.39
C CYS A 574 18.46 23.42 -75.87
N GLN A 575 18.77 24.65 -76.30
CA GLN A 575 18.93 24.97 -77.73
C GLN A 575 20.38 25.25 -78.12
N THR A 576 21.16 25.83 -77.21
CA THR A 576 22.53 26.26 -77.50
C THR A 576 23.50 25.47 -76.65
N ASP A 577 24.30 24.59 -77.29
CA ASP A 577 25.37 23.84 -76.62
C ASP A 577 26.32 24.82 -75.92
N ALA A 578 26.64 24.53 -74.67
CA ALA A 578 27.64 25.28 -73.93
C ALA A 578 29.02 25.04 -74.55
N LEU A 579 29.77 26.12 -74.77
CA LEU A 579 31.17 26.06 -75.16
C LEU A 579 32.00 26.01 -73.88
N MET A 580 32.52 24.82 -73.59
CA MET A 580 33.33 24.51 -72.43
C MET A 580 34.77 25.03 -72.60
N GLY A 581 35.28 25.73 -71.60
CA GLY A 581 36.65 26.22 -71.54
C GLY A 581 36.82 27.20 -70.38
N CYS A 582 38.05 27.61 -70.08
CA CYS A 582 38.28 28.48 -68.92
C CYS A 582 37.61 29.87 -69.10
N THR A 583 36.62 30.19 -68.26
CA THR A 583 35.83 31.42 -68.37
C THR A 583 36.41 32.60 -67.59
N TYR A 584 37.43 32.37 -66.77
CA TYR A 584 38.03 33.39 -65.90
C TYR A 584 39.07 34.21 -66.66
N GLN A 585 38.78 35.48 -66.88
CA GLN A 585 39.64 36.40 -67.67
C GLN A 585 41.09 36.51 -67.14
N GLU A 586 41.31 36.22 -65.85
CA GLU A 586 42.62 36.30 -65.21
C GLU A 586 43.42 34.98 -65.31
N ALA A 587 42.83 33.91 -65.83
CA ALA A 587 43.52 32.64 -66.05
C ALA A 587 44.48 32.72 -67.25
N LEU A 588 45.62 32.05 -67.14
CA LEU A 588 46.63 31.89 -68.19
C LEU A 588 46.09 31.19 -69.45
N ASN A 589 45.04 30.37 -69.31
CA ASN A 589 44.37 29.65 -70.38
C ASN A 589 42.91 30.11 -70.59
N PHE A 590 42.58 31.37 -70.25
CA PHE A 590 41.27 31.96 -70.53
C PHE A 590 40.85 31.78 -71.99
N ASP A 591 39.65 31.23 -72.23
CA ASP A 591 39.02 31.09 -73.53
C ASP A 591 37.87 32.09 -73.67
N SER A 592 38.09 33.14 -74.46
CA SER A 592 37.08 34.16 -74.73
C SER A 592 35.83 33.68 -75.49
N THR A 593 35.85 32.45 -76.00
CA THR A 593 34.71 31.83 -76.69
C THR A 593 33.95 30.85 -75.80
N ALA A 594 34.49 30.50 -74.63
CA ALA A 594 33.81 29.66 -73.67
C ALA A 594 32.74 30.45 -72.90
N ASN A 595 31.61 29.81 -72.65
CA ASN A 595 30.50 30.36 -71.85
C ASN A 595 30.17 29.48 -70.63
N LEU A 596 30.86 28.35 -70.48
CA LEU A 596 30.78 27.47 -69.32
C LEU A 596 32.18 26.99 -68.95
N ASP A 597 32.50 27.04 -67.66
CA ASP A 597 33.82 26.67 -67.16
C ASP A 597 33.99 25.15 -67.11
N ASP A 598 35.09 24.65 -67.67
CA ASP A 598 35.40 23.21 -67.69
C ASP A 598 36.32 22.76 -66.55
N GLY A 599 36.62 23.67 -65.61
CA GLY A 599 37.52 23.42 -64.49
C GLY A 599 38.99 23.34 -64.85
N THR A 600 39.37 23.63 -66.10
CA THR A 600 40.77 23.56 -66.55
C THR A 600 41.54 24.85 -66.32
N CYS A 601 40.93 25.88 -65.72
CA CYS A 601 41.56 27.18 -65.49
C CYS A 601 42.88 27.08 -64.72
N SER A 602 43.93 27.64 -65.32
CA SER A 602 45.27 27.74 -64.76
C SER A 602 45.56 29.20 -64.45
N PHE A 603 45.80 29.52 -63.19
CA PHE A 603 46.17 30.87 -62.74
C PHE A 603 47.68 30.92 -62.45
N ALA A 604 48.29 32.10 -62.54
CA ALA A 604 49.71 32.25 -62.21
C ALA A 604 49.92 32.03 -60.69
N GLU A 605 50.82 31.13 -60.29
CA GLU A 605 51.16 30.89 -58.89
C GLU A 605 51.62 32.19 -58.20
N VAL A 606 50.86 32.64 -57.20
CA VAL A 606 51.26 33.74 -56.31
C VAL A 606 51.58 33.14 -54.96
N CYS A 607 52.88 32.96 -54.68
CA CYS A 607 53.37 32.58 -53.36
C CYS A 607 53.29 33.79 -52.41
N ASP A 608 52.14 34.04 -51.82
CA ASP A 608 52.04 34.88 -50.63
C ASP A 608 50.88 34.37 -49.77
N ASP A 609 51.14 34.13 -48.48
CA ASP A 609 50.26 33.48 -47.46
C ASP A 609 48.98 34.28 -47.11
N ASN A 610 48.42 35.02 -48.07
CA ASN A 610 47.32 35.96 -47.88
C ASN A 610 46.00 35.44 -48.47
N CYS A 611 45.85 34.13 -48.66
CA CYS A 611 44.62 33.49 -49.10
C CYS A 611 44.02 32.67 -47.94
N PRO A 612 43.22 33.29 -47.04
CA PRO A 612 42.84 32.68 -45.76
C PRO A 612 41.96 31.43 -45.85
N GLY A 613 41.48 31.09 -47.05
CA GLY A 613 40.65 29.91 -47.31
C GLY A 613 41.34 28.83 -48.14
N ASP A 614 42.64 28.99 -48.46
CA ASP A 614 43.47 27.96 -49.07
C ASP A 614 44.08 27.14 -47.93
N PHE A 615 43.38 26.10 -47.53
CA PHE A 615 43.73 25.28 -46.37
C PHE A 615 44.84 24.28 -46.69
N ASN A 616 45.00 23.91 -47.96
CA ASN A 616 46.03 22.97 -48.41
C ASN A 616 47.31 23.68 -48.91
N LEU A 617 47.28 24.99 -49.06
CA LEU A 617 48.35 25.89 -49.51
C LEU A 617 48.83 25.62 -50.94
N ASP A 618 47.93 25.22 -51.85
CA ASP A 618 48.23 24.98 -53.26
C ASP A 618 48.17 26.22 -54.14
N GLY A 619 47.81 27.37 -53.56
CA GLY A 619 47.72 28.66 -54.23
C GLY A 619 46.35 28.94 -54.84
N THR A 620 45.36 28.07 -54.63
CA THR A 620 43.96 28.26 -55.04
C THR A 620 43.01 27.93 -53.89
N ILE A 621 41.78 28.48 -53.90
CA ILE A 621 40.72 28.02 -52.99
C ILE A 621 39.81 27.11 -53.81
N GLY A 622 39.94 25.81 -53.63
CA GLY A 622 39.23 24.78 -54.39
C GLY A 622 38.28 23.93 -53.54
N THR A 623 37.64 22.96 -54.19
CA THR A 623 36.78 21.97 -53.52
C THR A 623 37.55 21.18 -52.46
N ASP A 624 38.85 20.97 -52.66
CA ASP A 624 39.70 20.25 -51.73
C ASP A 624 39.89 21.03 -50.42
N ASP A 625 40.02 22.36 -50.47
CA ASP A 625 40.04 23.22 -49.27
C ASP A 625 38.72 23.20 -48.52
N LEU A 626 37.60 23.20 -49.25
CA LEU A 626 36.27 23.10 -48.67
C LEU A 626 36.07 21.76 -47.95
N LEU A 627 36.60 20.66 -48.49
CA LEU A 627 36.57 19.35 -47.83
C LEU A 627 37.41 19.35 -46.55
N ILE A 628 38.58 19.99 -46.55
CA ILE A 628 39.39 20.17 -45.34
C ILE A 628 38.61 20.94 -44.27
N PHE A 629 37.95 22.02 -44.66
CA PHE A 629 37.12 22.81 -43.76
C PHE A 629 35.95 22.00 -43.19
N LEU A 630 35.23 21.26 -44.03
CA LEU A 630 34.07 20.47 -43.62
C LEU A 630 34.43 19.28 -42.71
N MET A 631 35.64 18.72 -42.85
CA MET A 631 36.14 17.69 -41.92
C MET A 631 36.30 18.23 -40.50
N GLU A 632 36.71 19.49 -40.36
CA GLU A 632 36.90 20.14 -39.06
C GLU A 632 35.65 20.89 -38.58
N TRP A 633 34.63 21.02 -39.42
CA TRP A 633 33.39 21.74 -39.12
C TRP A 633 32.57 21.05 -38.02
N GLY A 634 32.37 21.74 -36.91
CA GLY A 634 31.64 21.22 -35.75
C GLY A 634 32.52 20.53 -34.70
N THR A 635 33.84 20.53 -34.88
CA THR A 635 34.77 20.15 -33.80
C THR A 635 34.74 21.20 -32.68
N ILE A 636 34.68 20.75 -31.43
CA ILE A 636 34.69 21.64 -30.25
C ILE A 636 36.15 21.95 -29.90
N CYS A 637 36.58 23.17 -30.18
CA CYS A 637 37.89 23.69 -29.76
C CYS A 637 37.83 24.05 -28.26
N PHE A 638 38.78 23.54 -27.47
CA PHE A 638 38.97 23.96 -26.06
C PHE A 638 39.96 25.12 -25.94
#